data_AF-A0A077ZJE6-F1
#
_entry.id   AF-A0A077ZJE6-F1
#
_cell.length_a   1.000
_cell.length_b   1.000
_cell.length_c   1.000
_cell.angle_alpha   90.00
_cell.angle_beta   90.00
_cell.angle_gamma   90.00
#
_symmetry.space_group_name_H-M   'P 1'
#
loop_
_entity.id
_entity.type
_entity.pdbx_description
1 polymer ?
#
loop_
_entity_poly.entity_id
_entity_poly.type
_entity_poly.pdbx_seq_one_letter_code
_entity_poly.pdbx_strand_id
1 'polypeptide(L)'
;MTELNRLTNLETKRQKNCQEESFKSYIYKVLKKLHPDVEIGCFAMSIMNSFANGSLHGIAMEASRLARYNNSDMIGAREIQIPVRLCFPEN
;
A
#
# COMPACT_ATOMS: atom_id res chain seq x y z
N MET A 1 9.36 -1.95 39.35
CA MET A 1 8.32 -1.23 38.56
C MET A 1 8.90 -0.30 37.50
N THR A 2 9.99 0.43 37.76
CA THR A 2 10.59 1.40 36.81
C THR A 2 11.20 0.77 35.55
N GLU A 3 11.85 -0.39 35.67
CA GLU A 3 12.43 -1.15 34.54
C GLU A 3 11.35 -1.64 33.56
N LEU A 4 10.24 -2.19 34.08
CA LEU A 4 9.13 -2.70 33.25
C LEU A 4 8.49 -1.59 32.41
N ASN A 5 8.29 -0.40 32.99
CA ASN A 5 7.76 0.77 32.27
C ASN A 5 8.72 1.32 31.22
N ARG A 6 10.04 1.09 31.34
CA ARG A 6 11.00 1.48 30.30
C ARG A 6 10.91 0.57 29.08
N LEU A 7 10.77 -0.75 29.29
CA LEU A 7 10.63 -1.71 28.20
C LEU A 7 9.34 -1.49 27.41
N THR A 8 8.20 -1.30 28.09
CA THR A 8 6.91 -1.03 27.42
C THR A 8 6.91 0.29 26.64
N ASN A 9 7.58 1.32 27.16
CA ASN A 9 7.75 2.60 26.44
C ASN A 9 8.69 2.48 25.23
N LEU A 10 9.69 1.60 25.25
CA LEU A 10 10.57 1.35 24.11
C LEU A 10 9.86 0.55 23.00
N GLU A 11 9.04 -0.44 23.36
CA GLU A 11 8.23 -1.20 22.40
C GLU A 11 7.18 -0.33 21.71
N THR A 12 6.45 0.48 22.48
CA THR A 12 5.46 1.43 21.92
C THR A 12 6.11 2.55 21.10
N LYS A 13 7.31 3.02 21.48
CA LYS A 13 8.07 4.00 20.68
C LYS A 13 8.64 3.40 19.40
N ARG A 14 9.07 2.12 19.41
CA ARG A 14 9.47 1.40 18.19
C ARG A 14 8.29 1.19 17.23
N GLN A 15 7.10 0.89 17.74
CA GLN A 15 5.88 0.83 16.92
C GLN A 15 5.51 2.18 16.31
N LYS A 16 5.61 3.28 17.06
CA LYS A 16 5.28 4.62 16.54
C LYS A 16 6.21 5.13 15.44
N ASN A 17 7.45 4.64 15.39
CA ASN A 17 8.42 4.99 14.34
C ASN A 17 8.29 4.10 13.09
N CYS A 18 7.49 3.04 13.13
CA CYS A 18 7.09 2.32 11.93
C CYS A 18 5.91 3.08 11.32
N GLN A 19 6.20 4.24 10.75
CA GLN A 19 5.21 5.01 10.01
C GLN A 19 4.77 4.13 8.85
N GLU A 20 3.57 3.54 8.95
CA GLU A 20 2.99 2.75 7.87
C GLU A 20 2.97 3.65 6.63
N GLU A 21 3.77 3.28 5.62
CA GLU A 21 3.77 3.92 4.31
C GLU A 21 2.33 3.89 3.80
N SER A 22 1.68 5.06 3.81
CA SER A 22 0.26 5.18 3.50
C SER A 22 0.08 5.99 2.23
N PHE A 23 -0.89 5.57 1.41
CA PHE A 23 -1.20 6.23 0.16
C PHE A 23 -1.89 7.59 0.33
N LYS A 24 -2.22 8.00 1.56
CA LYS A 24 -3.02 9.20 1.85
C LYS A 24 -2.49 10.48 1.17
N SER A 25 -1.16 10.70 1.19
CA SER A 25 -0.56 11.88 0.53
C SER A 25 -0.75 11.85 -0.98
N TYR A 26 -0.58 10.68 -1.60
CA TYR A 26 -0.75 10.50 -3.05
C TYR A 26 -2.22 10.63 -3.46
N ILE A 27 -3.13 10.02 -2.71
CA ILE A 27 -4.58 10.14 -2.92
C ILE A 27 -4.99 11.62 -2.90
N TYR A 28 -4.52 12.38 -1.90
CA TYR A 28 -4.81 13.81 -1.81
C TYR A 28 -4.22 14.61 -2.98
N LYS A 29 -2.96 14.34 -3.38
CA LYS A 29 -2.30 14.99 -4.51
C LYS A 29 -3.03 14.75 -5.83
N VAL A 30 -3.52 13.52 -6.06
CA VAL A 30 -4.28 13.19 -7.28
C VAL A 30 -5.65 13.85 -7.26
N LEU A 31 -6.36 13.80 -6.12
CA LEU A 31 -7.66 14.46 -5.97
C LEU A 31 -7.56 15.96 -6.29
N LYS A 32 -6.58 16.67 -5.73
CA LYS A 32 -6.41 18.12 -5.97
C LYS A 32 -5.98 18.46 -7.39
N LYS A 33 -5.41 17.51 -8.15
CA LYS A 33 -5.13 17.70 -9.58
C LYS A 33 -6.39 17.59 -10.45
N LEU A 34 -7.35 16.75 -10.08
CA LEU A 34 -8.57 16.50 -10.85
C LEU A 34 -9.73 17.43 -10.44
N HIS A 35 -9.88 17.66 -9.12
CA HIS A 35 -10.96 18.45 -8.54
C HIS A 35 -10.41 19.33 -7.40
N PRO A 36 -9.90 20.53 -7.71
CA PRO A 36 -9.27 21.42 -6.73
C PRO A 36 -10.21 21.84 -5.59
N ASP A 37 -11.50 21.97 -5.91
CA ASP A 37 -12.61 22.40 -5.06
C ASP A 37 -13.20 21.29 -4.17
N VAL A 38 -12.87 20.02 -4.44
CA VAL A 38 -13.37 18.87 -3.68
C VAL A 38 -12.46 18.55 -2.50
N GLU A 39 -13.07 18.26 -1.35
CA GLU A 39 -12.40 17.76 -0.14
C GLU A 39 -12.76 16.29 0.12
N ILE A 40 -11.88 15.59 0.83
CA ILE A 40 -12.07 14.18 1.18
C ILE A 40 -12.07 14.01 2.70
N GLY A 41 -13.14 13.43 3.24
CA GLY A 41 -13.24 13.13 4.67
C GLY A 41 -12.27 12.03 5.13
N CYS A 42 -12.00 11.97 6.44
CA CYS A 42 -11.06 11.00 7.02
C CYS A 42 -11.47 9.53 6.78
N PHE A 43 -12.77 9.23 6.83
CA PHE A 43 -13.30 7.89 6.56
C PHE A 43 -13.09 7.48 5.09
N ALA A 44 -13.45 8.36 4.15
CA ALA A 44 -13.21 8.14 2.72
C ALA A 44 -11.72 7.99 2.41
N MET A 45 -10.86 8.81 3.04
CA MET A 45 -9.41 8.68 2.91
C MET A 45 -8.90 7.32 3.40
N SER A 46 -9.43 6.80 4.51
CA SER A 46 -9.08 5.46 5.01
C SER A 46 -9.55 4.35 4.07
N ILE A 47 -10.76 4.45 3.51
CA ILE A 47 -11.25 3.50 2.49
C ILE A 47 -10.33 3.51 1.27
N MET A 48 -9.98 4.70 0.75
CA MET A 48 -9.10 4.84 -0.41
C MET A 48 -7.70 4.30 -0.14
N ASN A 49 -7.16 4.49 1.06
CA ASN A 49 -5.89 3.91 1.47
C ASN A 49 -5.94 2.37 1.48
N SER A 50 -7.01 1.80 2.04
CA SER A 50 -7.22 0.35 2.02
C SER A 50 -7.45 -0.20 0.60
N PHE A 51 -8.15 0.55 -0.27
CA PHE A 51 -8.32 0.19 -1.67
C PHE A 51 -6.98 0.15 -2.42
N ALA A 52 -6.13 1.16 -2.22
CA ALA A 52 -4.79 1.19 -2.81
C ALA A 52 -3.91 0.03 -2.32
N ASN A 53 -3.94 -0.26 -1.02
CA ASN A 53 -3.26 -1.42 -0.44
C ASN A 53 -3.78 -2.75 -1.00
N GLY A 54 -5.10 -2.91 -1.10
CA GLY A 54 -5.73 -4.11 -1.66
C GLY A 54 -5.37 -4.33 -3.12
N SER A 55 -5.34 -3.25 -3.92
CA SER A 55 -4.92 -3.29 -5.32
C SER A 55 -3.45 -3.68 -5.46
N LEU A 56 -2.57 -3.08 -4.65
CA LEU A 56 -1.15 -3.44 -4.64
C LEU A 56 -0.92 -4.90 -4.24
N HIS A 57 -1.64 -5.37 -3.21
CA HIS A 57 -1.57 -6.75 -2.78
C HIS A 57 -2.01 -7.74 -3.87
N GLY A 58 -3.10 -7.43 -4.59
CA GLY A 58 -3.56 -8.22 -5.73
C GLY A 58 -2.51 -8.32 -6.83
N ILE A 59 -1.91 -7.20 -7.24
CA ILE A 59 -0.84 -7.15 -8.24
C ILE A 59 0.38 -7.95 -7.76
N ALA A 60 0.81 -7.76 -6.51
CA ALA A 60 1.99 -8.43 -5.96
C ALA A 60 1.81 -9.96 -5.85
N MET A 61 0.61 -10.43 -5.49
CA MET A 61 0.31 -11.85 -5.41
C MET A 61 0.39 -12.50 -6.80
N GLU A 62 -0.18 -11.86 -7.81
CA GLU A 62 -0.17 -12.40 -9.16
C GLU A 62 1.21 -12.28 -9.82
N ALA A 63 1.97 -11.22 -9.51
CA ALA A 63 3.37 -11.08 -9.90
C ALA A 63 4.25 -12.19 -9.33
N SER A 64 4.05 -12.52 -8.05
CA SER A 64 4.74 -13.61 -7.39
C SER A 64 4.38 -14.97 -8.02
N ARG A 65 3.11 -15.20 -8.36
CA ARG A 65 2.70 -16.41 -9.09
C ARG A 65 3.35 -16.51 -10.46
N LEU A 66 3.42 -15.41 -11.21
CA LEU A 66 4.02 -15.39 -12.54
C LEU A 66 5.54 -15.65 -12.48
N ALA A 67 6.24 -15.05 -11.52
CA ALA A 67 7.67 -15.33 -11.28
C ALA A 67 7.90 -16.82 -10.98
N ARG A 68 7.05 -17.43 -10.14
CA ARG A 68 7.10 -18.87 -9.84
C ARG A 68 6.82 -19.74 -11.06
N TYR A 69 5.86 -19.39 -11.91
CA TYR A 69 5.60 -20.13 -13.16
C TYR A 69 6.78 -20.06 -14.13
N ASN A 70 7.53 -18.96 -14.12
CA ASN A 70 8.72 -18.77 -14.94
C ASN A 70 9.99 -19.38 -14.31
N ASN A 71 9.91 -20.03 -13.14
CA ASN A 71 11.05 -20.48 -12.34
C ASN A 71 12.08 -19.35 -12.09
N SER A 72 11.58 -18.12 -11.94
CA SER A 72 12.39 -16.95 -11.67
C SER A 72 12.28 -16.59 -10.20
N ASP A 73 13.43 -16.45 -9.53
CA ASP A 73 13.51 -15.93 -8.16
C ASP A 73 13.39 -14.40 -8.10
N MET A 74 13.28 -13.74 -9.26
CA MET A 74 13.18 -12.28 -9.40
C MET A 74 11.85 -11.88 -10.04
N ILE A 75 11.19 -10.86 -9.48
CA ILE A 75 10.03 -10.18 -10.07
C ILE A 75 10.55 -9.03 -10.93
N GLY A 76 10.50 -9.18 -12.25
CA GLY A 76 10.89 -8.14 -13.21
C GLY A 76 9.73 -7.20 -13.57
N ALA A 77 10.00 -6.27 -14.49
CA ALA A 77 8.97 -5.36 -15.01
C ALA A 77 7.82 -6.12 -15.71
N ARG A 78 8.14 -7.23 -16.40
CA ARG A 78 7.16 -8.10 -17.06
C ARG A 78 6.21 -8.73 -16.04
N GLU A 79 6.75 -9.22 -14.94
CA GLU A 79 5.98 -9.79 -13.83
C GLU A 79 5.13 -8.77 -13.09
N ILE A 80 5.34 -7.47 -13.27
CA ILE A 80 4.42 -6.43 -12.75
C ILE A 80 3.38 -6.03 -13.81
N GLN A 81 3.81 -5.82 -15.06
CA GLN A 81 2.93 -5.35 -16.14
C GLN A 81 1.80 -6.34 -16.46
N ILE A 82 2.10 -7.64 -16.49
CA ILE A 82 1.11 -8.67 -16.80
C ILE A 82 0.01 -8.76 -15.72
N PRO A 83 0.34 -8.84 -14.42
CA PRO A 83 -0.65 -8.74 -13.34
C PRO A 83 -1.51 -7.49 -13.39
N VAL A 84 -0.94 -6.33 -13.72
CA VAL A 84 -1.75 -5.10 -13.87
C VAL A 84 -2.82 -5.29 -14.94
N ARG A 85 -2.48 -5.90 -16.08
CA ARG A 85 -3.46 -6.23 -17.13
C ARG A 85 -4.46 -7.32 -16.72
N LEU A 86 -4.10 -8.21 -15.79
CA LEU A 86 -5.00 -9.25 -15.30
C LEU A 86 -5.96 -8.74 -14.21
N CYS A 87 -5.47 -7.86 -13.33
CA CYS A 87 -6.22 -7.35 -12.18
C CYS A 87 -7.22 -6.25 -12.55
N PHE A 88 -7.01 -5.54 -13.66
CA PHE A 88 -7.89 -4.45 -14.10
C PHE A 88 -8.47 -4.76 -15.48
N PRO A 89 -9.78 -4.53 -15.70
CA PRO A 89 -10.37 -4.69 -17.02
C PRO A 89 -9.78 -3.68 -18.00
N GLU A 90 -9.70 -4.06 -19.27
CA GLU A 90 -9.39 -3.13 -20.35
C GLU A 90 -10.59 -2.18 -20.53
N ASN A 91 -10.30 -0.88 -20.66
CA ASN A 91 -11.30 0.14 -20.94
C ASN A 91 -11.85 0.03 -22.37
#